data_AF-A0A3L7A4Z2-F1
#
_entry.id   AF-A0A3L7A4Z2-F1
#
_cell.length_a   1.000
_cell.length_b   1.000
_cell.length_c   1.000
_cell.angle_alpha   90.00
_cell.angle_beta   90.00
_cell.angle_gamma   90.00
#
_symmetry.space_group_name_H-M   'P 1'
#
loop_
_entity.id
_entity.type
_entity.pdbx_description
1 polymer ?
#
loop_
_entity_poly.entity_id
_entity_poly.type
_entity_poly.pdbx_seq_one_letter_code
_entity_poly.pdbx_strand_id
1 'polypeptide(L)'
;MPIPLDLQHATEQFDRFLADARDTAGLGTRNQAYTMVEGVLAVFRRRLSVEEAIRFAGVLPPVLRAIFVADWDPAEPRRPFADRAALTAEVQDLRRHHNFAPASAIADVAAALRRNMDEDTLDRVLAALPEGAADYWKA
;
A
#
# COMPACT_ATOMS: atom_id res chain seq x y z
N MET A 1 21.61 22.05 5.36
CA MET A 1 21.15 20.71 4.93
C MET A 1 20.29 20.88 3.69
N PRO A 2 20.62 20.26 2.54
CA PRO A 2 19.71 20.22 1.41
C PRO A 2 18.46 19.38 1.75
N ILE A 3 17.36 19.62 1.06
CA ILE A 3 16.14 18.80 1.19
C ILE A 3 16.47 17.37 0.71
N PRO A 4 16.02 16.31 1.40
CA PRO A 4 16.14 14.94 0.90
C PRO A 4 15.63 14.76 -0.53
N LEU A 5 16.35 13.98 -1.35
CA LEU A 5 16.07 13.86 -2.79
C LEU A 5 14.72 13.20 -3.08
N ASP A 6 14.30 12.26 -2.25
CA ASP A 6 12.99 11.60 -2.31
C ASP A 6 11.83 12.60 -2.10
N LEU A 7 12.01 13.59 -1.22
CA LEU A 7 11.05 14.68 -1.04
C LEU A 7 11.05 15.65 -2.22
N GLN A 8 12.22 15.96 -2.79
CA GLN A 8 12.31 16.84 -3.96
C GLN A 8 11.62 16.25 -5.19
N HIS A 9 11.67 14.93 -5.37
CA HIS A 9 11.10 14.23 -6.52
C HIS A 9 9.83 13.42 -6.17
N ALA A 10 9.14 13.76 -5.07
CA ALA A 10 8.03 12.98 -4.54
C ALA A 10 6.90 12.76 -5.57
N THR A 11 6.56 13.79 -6.35
CA THR A 11 5.54 13.71 -7.41
C THR A 11 5.96 12.75 -8.52
N GLU A 12 7.20 12.85 -9.02
CA GLU A 12 7.70 11.98 -10.09
C GLU A 12 7.76 10.52 -9.66
N GLN A 13 8.21 10.26 -8.42
CA GLN A 13 8.24 8.92 -7.85
C GLN A 13 6.83 8.33 -7.71
N PHE A 14 5.87 9.14 -7.25
CA PHE A 14 4.48 8.72 -7.14
C PHE A 14 3.85 8.44 -8.50
N ASP A 15 4.12 9.29 -9.50
CA ASP A 15 3.61 9.11 -10.86
C ASP A 15 4.11 7.81 -11.49
N ARG A 16 5.40 7.50 -11.32
CA ARG A 16 6.00 6.25 -11.78
C ARG A 16 5.39 5.04 -11.08
N PHE A 17 5.30 5.07 -9.74
CA PHE A 17 4.68 3.99 -8.98
C PHE A 17 3.23 3.75 -9.40
N LEU A 18 2.45 4.81 -9.60
CA LEU A 18 1.03 4.69 -9.92
C LEU A 18 0.81 4.19 -11.35
N ALA A 19 1.69 4.55 -12.29
CA ALA A 19 1.72 3.96 -13.63
C ALA A 19 2.03 2.46 -13.57
N ASP A 20 3.04 2.07 -12.80
CA ASP A 20 3.40 0.65 -12.61
C ASP A 20 2.25 -0.16 -12.00
N ALA A 21 1.58 0.37 -10.97
CA ALA A 21 0.43 -0.28 -10.33
C ALA A 21 -0.75 -0.41 -11.29
N ARG A 22 -1.03 0.64 -12.09
CA ARG A 22 -2.07 0.63 -13.14
C ARG A 22 -1.79 -0.47 -14.17
N ASP A 23 -0.58 -0.49 -14.70
CA ASP A 23 -0.21 -1.36 -15.82
C ASP A 23 -0.14 -2.82 -15.39
N THR A 24 0.33 -3.09 -14.17
CA THR A 24 0.34 -4.44 -13.58
C THR A 24 -1.07 -4.98 -13.38
N ALA A 25 -1.98 -4.13 -12.87
CA ALA A 25 -3.37 -4.50 -12.61
C ALA A 25 -4.29 -4.45 -13.85
N GLY A 26 -3.77 -4.05 -15.02
CA GLY A 26 -4.56 -3.90 -16.25
C GLY A 26 -5.66 -2.82 -16.17
N LEU A 27 -5.47 -1.78 -15.35
CA LEU A 27 -6.46 -0.72 -15.14
C LEU A 27 -6.40 0.35 -16.23
N GLY A 28 -7.56 0.90 -16.59
CA GLY A 28 -7.67 1.86 -17.70
C GLY A 28 -7.26 3.29 -17.35
N THR A 29 -7.24 3.65 -16.06
CA THR A 29 -6.98 5.04 -15.64
C THR A 29 -6.14 5.14 -14.37
N ARG A 30 -5.50 6.29 -14.21
CA ARG A 30 -4.74 6.65 -13.00
C ARG A 30 -5.64 6.70 -11.75
N ASN A 31 -6.88 7.16 -11.88
CA ASN A 31 -7.81 7.25 -10.75
C ASN A 31 -8.26 5.87 -10.25
N GLN A 32 -8.42 4.90 -11.16
CA GLN A 32 -8.69 3.51 -10.77
C GLN A 32 -7.51 2.92 -9.98
N ALA A 33 -6.28 3.12 -10.48
CA ALA A 33 -5.07 2.66 -9.79
C ALA A 33 -4.91 3.33 -8.42
N TYR A 34 -5.21 4.62 -8.31
CA TYR A 34 -5.18 5.34 -7.04
C TYR A 34 -6.14 4.72 -6.01
N THR A 35 -7.41 4.52 -6.38
CA THR A 35 -8.40 3.92 -5.48
C THR A 35 -8.00 2.49 -5.05
N MET A 36 -7.43 1.70 -5.96
CA MET A 36 -6.91 0.37 -5.64
C MET A 36 -5.75 0.44 -4.63
N VAL A 37 -4.75 1.29 -4.87
CA VAL A 37 -3.59 1.48 -3.98
C VAL A 37 -4.05 1.95 -2.59
N GLU A 38 -4.96 2.93 -2.54
CA GLU A 38 -5.57 3.42 -1.29
C GLU A 38 -6.24 2.27 -0.52
N GLY A 39 -6.98 1.40 -1.22
CA GLY A 39 -7.60 0.21 -0.65
C GLY A 39 -6.59 -0.78 -0.08
N VAL A 40 -5.54 -1.14 -0.83
CA VAL A 40 -4.49 -2.06 -0.37
C VAL A 40 -3.78 -1.50 0.87
N LEU A 41 -3.40 -0.23 0.84
CA LEU A 41 -2.75 0.43 1.98
C LEU A 41 -3.66 0.46 3.22
N ALA A 42 -4.94 0.81 3.06
CA ALA A 42 -5.89 0.86 4.17
C ALA A 42 -6.19 -0.53 4.77
N VAL A 43 -6.33 -1.56 3.93
CA VAL A 43 -6.55 -2.93 4.39
C VAL A 43 -5.34 -3.43 5.18
N PHE A 44 -4.12 -3.18 4.71
CA PHE A 44 -2.92 -3.51 5.47
C PHE A 44 -2.86 -2.77 6.82
N ARG A 45 -3.12 -1.45 6.81
CA ARG A 45 -3.11 -0.59 8.01
C ARG A 45 -4.01 -1.12 9.13
N ARG A 46 -5.20 -1.63 8.80
CA ARG A 46 -6.16 -2.18 9.77
C ARG A 46 -5.65 -3.41 10.53
N ARG A 47 -4.54 -4.02 10.10
CA ARG A 47 -3.90 -5.16 10.78
C ARG A 47 -2.78 -4.75 11.73
N LEU A 48 -2.43 -3.47 11.77
CA LEU A 48 -1.27 -2.96 12.52
C LEU A 48 -1.70 -2.14 13.72
N SER A 49 -0.90 -2.19 14.79
CA SER A 49 -0.89 -1.15 15.82
C SER A 49 -0.35 0.17 15.27
N VAL A 50 -0.55 1.26 16.03
CA VAL A 50 0.01 2.57 15.67
C VAL A 50 1.53 2.52 15.52
N GLU A 51 2.22 1.85 16.44
CA GLU A 51 3.68 1.71 16.37
C GLU A 51 4.13 0.97 15.10
N GLU A 52 3.49 -0.17 14.79
CA GLU A 52 3.77 -0.98 13.61
C GLU A 52 3.48 -0.23 12.31
N ALA A 53 2.35 0.50 12.26
CA ALA A 53 1.96 1.31 11.11
C ALA A 53 2.95 2.45 10.88
N ILE A 54 3.40 3.15 11.93
CA ILE A 54 4.42 4.20 11.82
C ILE A 54 5.76 3.62 11.35
N ARG A 55 6.13 2.43 11.83
CA ARG A 55 7.34 1.73 11.37
C ARG A 55 7.27 1.43 9.86
N PHE A 56 6.15 0.89 9.38
CA PHE A 56 5.92 0.66 7.95
C PHE A 56 5.90 1.96 7.14
N ALA A 57 5.18 2.97 7.61
CA ALA A 57 5.09 4.28 6.96
C ALA A 57 6.47 4.93 6.79
N GLY A 58 7.38 4.72 7.75
CA GLY A 58 8.75 5.24 7.73
C GLY A 58 9.59 4.79 6.54
N VAL A 59 9.27 3.65 5.90
CA VAL A 59 10.00 3.17 4.71
C VAL A 59 9.29 3.49 3.39
N LEU A 60 8.03 3.95 3.42
CA LEU A 60 7.28 4.27 2.21
C LEU A 60 7.80 5.55 1.53
N PRO A 61 7.74 5.63 0.18
CA PRO A 61 7.89 6.88 -0.55
C PRO A 61 6.95 7.98 -0.02
N PRO A 62 7.32 9.27 -0.07
CA PRO A 62 6.63 10.33 0.67
C PRO A 62 5.12 10.43 0.41
N VAL A 63 4.69 10.30 -0.85
CA VAL A 63 3.27 10.40 -1.19
C VAL A 63 2.49 9.15 -0.74
N LEU A 64 3.08 7.95 -0.85
CA LEU A 64 2.46 6.72 -0.35
C LEU A 64 2.35 6.72 1.18
N ARG A 65 3.36 7.27 1.86
CA ARG A 65 3.31 7.53 3.30
C ARG A 65 2.13 8.42 3.67
N ALA A 66 1.93 9.52 2.92
CA ALA A 66 0.80 10.43 3.14
C ALA A 66 -0.55 9.72 2.94
N ILE A 67 -0.72 8.95 1.85
CA ILE A 67 -1.93 8.16 1.59
C ILE A 67 -2.16 7.13 2.72
N PHE A 68 -1.10 6.45 3.17
CA PHE A 68 -1.20 5.42 4.19
C PHE A 68 -1.68 5.96 5.54
N VAL A 69 -1.36 7.21 5.91
CA VAL A 69 -1.81 7.80 7.18
C VAL A 69 -3.06 8.68 7.04
N ALA A 70 -3.45 9.04 5.82
CA ALA A 70 -4.62 9.87 5.56
C ALA A 70 -5.91 9.22 6.11
N ASP A 71 -6.79 10.06 6.66
CA ASP A 71 -8.11 9.71 7.18
C ASP A 71 -8.12 8.49 8.14
N TRP A 72 -7.02 8.28 8.87
CA TRP A 72 -6.95 7.19 9.83
C TRP A 72 -7.71 7.50 11.11
N ASP A 73 -8.62 6.62 11.50
CA ASP A 73 -9.11 6.50 12.88
C ASP A 73 -8.22 5.51 13.67
N PRO A 74 -7.31 5.97 14.53
CA PRO A 74 -6.47 5.10 15.35
C PRO A 74 -7.24 4.36 16.44
N ALA A 75 -8.52 4.70 16.68
CA ALA A 75 -9.39 3.99 17.62
C ALA A 75 -10.16 2.83 16.95
N GLU A 76 -10.13 2.69 15.62
CA GLU A 76 -10.73 1.54 14.93
C GLU A 76 -10.10 0.23 15.45
N PRO A 77 -10.90 -0.78 15.84
CA PRO A 77 -10.37 -2.07 16.25
C PRO A 77 -9.53 -2.72 15.15
N ARG A 78 -8.33 -3.19 15.52
CA ARG A 78 -7.48 -3.96 14.61
C ARG A 78 -8.18 -5.24 14.16
N ARG A 79 -8.02 -5.58 12.89
CA ARG A 79 -8.48 -6.86 12.30
C ARG A 79 -7.29 -7.82 12.20
N PRO A 80 -7.52 -9.14 12.26
CA PRO A 80 -6.47 -10.11 11.97
C PRO A 80 -6.11 -10.13 10.47
N PHE A 81 -4.95 -10.68 10.14
CA PHE A 81 -4.69 -11.13 8.78
C PHE A 81 -5.63 -12.31 8.47
N ALA A 82 -6.28 -12.26 7.31
CA ALA A 82 -7.18 -13.30 6.80
C ALA A 82 -6.57 -13.94 5.55
N ASP A 83 -7.28 -14.87 4.92
CA ASP A 83 -6.86 -15.39 3.61
C ASP A 83 -6.85 -14.29 2.53
N ARG A 84 -6.11 -14.55 1.45
CA ARG A 84 -5.91 -13.59 0.36
C ARG A 84 -7.24 -13.12 -0.25
N ALA A 85 -8.21 -14.00 -0.43
CA ALA A 85 -9.48 -13.67 -1.07
C ALA A 85 -10.31 -12.73 -0.19
N ALA A 86 -10.39 -13.00 1.12
CA ALA A 86 -11.06 -12.12 2.08
C ALA A 86 -10.41 -10.74 2.15
N LEU A 87 -9.07 -10.68 2.16
CA LEU A 87 -8.33 -9.41 2.14
C LEU A 87 -8.58 -8.61 0.86
N THR A 88 -8.57 -9.27 -0.31
CA THR A 88 -8.87 -8.63 -1.59
C THR A 88 -10.32 -8.13 -1.65
N ALA A 89 -11.28 -8.89 -1.12
CA ALA A 89 -12.67 -8.43 -1.04
C ALA A 89 -12.80 -7.16 -0.19
N GLU A 90 -12.04 -7.06 0.92
CA GLU A 90 -11.98 -5.86 1.75
C GLU A 90 -11.36 -4.66 0.99
N VAL A 91 -10.37 -4.91 0.13
CA VAL A 91 -9.79 -3.87 -0.76
C VAL A 91 -10.86 -3.38 -1.74
N GLN A 92 -11.62 -4.28 -2.35
CA GLN A 92 -12.65 -3.96 -3.34
C GLN A 92 -13.86 -3.23 -2.74
N ASP A 93 -14.16 -3.45 -1.46
CA ASP A 93 -15.29 -2.80 -0.78
C ASP A 93 -15.05 -1.31 -0.52
N LEU A 94 -13.78 -0.86 -0.47
CA LEU A 94 -13.45 0.57 -0.41
C LEU A 94 -14.05 1.27 -1.63
N ARG A 95 -14.97 2.22 -1.42
CA ARG A 95 -15.68 2.93 -2.49
C ARG A 95 -16.25 1.96 -3.54
N ARG A 96 -16.88 0.86 -3.12
CA ARG A 96 -17.33 -0.28 -3.95
C ARG A 96 -17.88 0.02 -5.35
N HIS A 97 -18.54 1.17 -5.57
CA HIS A 97 -19.10 1.56 -6.87
C HIS A 97 -18.10 2.21 -7.84
N HIS A 98 -16.90 2.55 -7.35
CA HIS A 98 -15.85 3.28 -8.07
C HIS A 98 -14.48 2.60 -7.92
N ASN A 99 -14.44 1.43 -7.28
CA ASN A 99 -13.24 0.64 -7.12
C ASN A 99 -13.26 -0.51 -8.11
N PHE A 100 -12.25 -0.52 -8.98
CA PHE A 100 -12.10 -1.48 -10.07
C PHE A 100 -10.93 -2.43 -9.82
N ALA A 101 -10.47 -2.52 -8.55
CA ALA A 101 -9.39 -3.40 -8.14
C ALA A 101 -9.67 -4.86 -8.58
N PRO A 102 -8.76 -5.49 -9.35
CA PRO A 102 -8.90 -6.89 -9.74
C PRO A 102 -8.71 -7.83 -8.55
N ALA A 103 -8.96 -9.12 -8.74
CA ALA A 103 -8.69 -10.14 -7.72
C ALA A 103 -7.18 -10.20 -7.34
N SER A 104 -6.31 -9.75 -8.24
CA SER A 104 -4.85 -9.65 -8.07
C SER A 104 -4.39 -8.36 -7.37
N ALA A 105 -5.29 -7.45 -6.99
CA ALA A 105 -4.94 -6.09 -6.57
C ALA A 105 -3.82 -6.00 -5.51
N ILE A 106 -3.84 -6.86 -4.49
CA ILE A 106 -2.78 -6.83 -3.46
C ILE A 106 -1.43 -7.25 -4.04
N ALA A 107 -1.40 -8.29 -4.88
CA ALA A 107 -0.19 -8.75 -5.57
C ALA A 107 0.34 -7.69 -6.55
N ASP A 108 -0.56 -7.04 -7.30
CA ASP A 108 -0.19 -6.02 -8.28
C ASP A 108 0.44 -4.79 -7.61
N VAL A 109 -0.15 -4.32 -6.50
CA VAL A 109 0.41 -3.21 -5.71
C VAL A 109 1.71 -3.62 -5.01
N ALA A 110 1.82 -4.85 -4.53
CA ALA A 110 3.07 -5.36 -3.95
C ALA A 110 4.21 -5.39 -4.99
N ALA A 111 3.94 -5.87 -6.20
CA ALA A 111 4.89 -5.87 -7.31
C ALA A 111 5.30 -4.45 -7.72
N ALA A 112 4.34 -3.51 -7.77
CA ALA A 112 4.61 -2.11 -8.06
C ALA A 112 5.45 -1.43 -6.97
N LEU A 113 5.19 -1.72 -5.69
CA LEU A 113 6.03 -1.22 -4.59
C LEU A 113 7.47 -1.70 -4.73
N ARG A 114 7.68 -3.01 -4.90
CA ARG A 114 9.02 -3.60 -5.03
C ARG A 114 9.83 -3.03 -6.19
N ARG A 115 9.20 -2.70 -7.32
CA ARG A 115 9.88 -2.02 -8.44
C ARG A 115 10.25 -0.56 -8.17
N ASN A 116 9.59 0.09 -7.21
CA ASN A 116 9.72 1.53 -6.98
C ASN A 116 10.39 1.88 -5.65
N MET A 117 10.80 0.89 -4.85
CA MET A 117 11.51 1.08 -3.59
C MET A 117 12.57 0.01 -3.36
N ASP A 118 13.41 0.22 -2.35
CA ASP A 118 14.42 -0.76 -1.93
C ASP A 118 13.75 -2.00 -1.31
N GLU A 119 13.86 -3.14 -1.98
CA GLU A 119 13.22 -4.39 -1.57
C GLU A 119 13.76 -4.92 -0.23
N ASP A 120 15.06 -4.82 0.01
CA ASP A 120 15.69 -5.28 1.27
C ASP A 120 15.18 -4.47 2.47
N THR A 121 14.93 -3.19 2.26
CA THR A 121 14.36 -2.28 3.27
C THR A 121 12.90 -2.61 3.54
N LEU A 122 12.12 -2.90 2.50
CA LEU A 122 10.75 -3.37 2.63
C LEU A 122 10.69 -4.71 3.40
N ASP A 123 11.51 -5.69 3.00
CA ASP A 123 11.51 -7.02 3.62
C ASP A 123 11.94 -6.96 5.08
N ARG A 124 12.95 -6.15 5.41
CA ARG A 124 13.40 -5.94 6.78
C ARG A 124 12.31 -5.32 7.66
N VAL A 125 11.54 -4.36 7.14
CA VAL A 125 10.44 -3.79 7.94
C VAL A 125 9.32 -4.80 8.12
N LEU A 126 8.93 -5.52 7.06
CA LEU A 126 7.84 -6.49 7.11
C LEU A 126 8.15 -7.66 8.06
N ALA A 127 9.41 -8.09 8.13
CA ALA A 127 9.87 -9.12 9.07
C ALA A 127 9.79 -8.68 10.55
N ALA A 128 9.68 -7.39 10.83
CA ALA A 128 9.51 -6.84 12.18
C ALA A 128 8.04 -6.53 12.53
N LEU A 129 7.09 -6.83 11.64
CA LEU A 129 5.64 -6.64 11.85
C LEU A 129 4.97 -7.98 12.24
N PRO A 130 3.67 -7.96 12.63
CA PRO A 130 2.96 -9.17 13.01
C PRO A 130 2.97 -10.27 11.95
N GLU A 131 2.72 -11.51 12.40
CA GLU A 131 2.52 -12.66 11.52
C GLU A 131 1.45 -12.34 10.45
N GLY A 132 1.75 -12.71 9.20
CA GLY A 132 0.93 -12.39 8.03
C GLY A 132 1.30 -11.08 7.31
N ALA A 133 2.11 -10.20 7.91
CA ALA A 133 2.49 -8.95 7.27
C ALA A 133 3.34 -9.16 6.01
N ALA A 134 4.36 -10.02 6.07
CA ALA A 134 5.17 -10.37 4.91
C ALA A 134 4.34 -11.08 3.82
N ASP A 135 3.45 -11.99 4.21
CA ASP A 135 2.57 -12.71 3.28
C ASP A 135 1.59 -11.78 2.56
N TYR A 136 1.10 -10.73 3.24
CA TYR A 136 0.26 -9.72 2.62
C TYR A 136 0.93 -9.09 1.39
N TRP A 137 2.24 -8.82 1.45
CA TRP A 137 3.02 -8.15 0.40
C TRP A 137 3.80 -9.12 -0.52
N LYS A 138 3.44 -10.40 -0.57
CA LYS A 138 3.89 -11.32 -1.63
C LYS A 138 3.11 -11.03 -2.92
N ALA A 139 3.86 -10.72 -3.98
CA ALA A 139 3.35 -10.58 -5.35
C ALA A 139 2.98 -11.96 -5.93
#